data_AF-A0A6J7D020-F1
#
_entry.id   AF-A0A6J7D020-F1
#
_cell.length_a   1.000
_cell.length_b   1.000
_cell.length_c   1.000
_cell.angle_alpha   90.00
_cell.angle_beta   90.00
_cell.angle_gamma   90.00
#
_symmetry.space_group_name_H-M   'P 1'
#
loop_
_entity.id
_entity.type
_entity.pdbx_description
1 polymer ?
#
loop_
_entity_poly.entity_id
_entity_poly.type
_entity_poly.pdbx_seq_one_letter_code
_entity_poly.pdbx_strand_id
1 'polypeptide(L)' 'MSIVAPNDTEAEQRTREAWQRYAEELRDLSGAAYVEAENDAWDRLQAELADAAAGRDELVGAGAQGA' A
#
# COMPACT_ATOMS: atom_id res chain seq x y z
N MET A 1 -12.93 -19.01 12.20
CA MET A 1 -13.39 -17.62 12.34
C MET A 1 -12.13 -16.79 12.54
N SER A 2 -11.57 -16.25 11.44
CA SER A 2 -10.29 -15.52 11.51
C SER A 2 -10.52 -14.19 12.21
N ILE A 3 -9.81 -13.99 13.31
CA ILE A 3 -9.71 -12.71 14.00
C ILE A 3 -8.80 -11.86 13.12
N VAL A 4 -9.38 -11.12 12.18
CA VAL A 4 -8.66 -10.03 11.52
C VAL A 4 -8.41 -9.00 12.62
N ALA A 5 -7.14 -8.85 13.02
CA ALA A 5 -6.78 -7.82 13.98
C ALA A 5 -7.13 -6.45 13.38
N PRO A 6 -7.61 -5.48 14.17
CA PRO A 6 -7.97 -4.15 13.66
C PRO A 6 -6.84 -3.45 12.88
N ASN A 7 -5.58 -3.82 13.15
CA ASN A 7 -4.39 -3.33 12.46
C ASN A 7 -4.22 -3.90 11.04
N ASP A 8 -4.73 -5.11 10.77
CA ASP A 8 -4.75 -5.68 9.42
C ASP A 8 -5.64 -4.82 8.53
N THR A 9 -6.79 -4.38 9.06
CA THR A 9 -7.74 -3.54 8.33
C THR A 9 -7.15 -2.18 7.93
N GLU A 10 -6.38 -1.52 8.80
CA GLU A 10 -5.73 -0.24 8.44
C GLU A 10 -4.62 -0.41 7.39
N ALA A 11 -3.78 -1.44 7.50
CA ALA A 11 -2.75 -1.72 6.50
C ALA A 11 -3.37 -2.14 5.15
N GLU A 12 -4.47 -2.90 5.18
CA GLU A 12 -5.26 -3.26 4.00
C GLU A 12 -5.91 -2.03 3.35
N GLN A 13 -6.44 -1.10 4.15
CA GLN A 13 -7.01 0.15 3.65
C GLN A 13 -5.94 0.99 2.95
N ARG A 14 -4.78 1.20 3.58
CA ARG A 14 -3.66 1.95 2.97
C ARG A 14 -3.16 1.29 1.69
N THR A 15 -3.04 -0.04 1.70
CA THR A 15 -2.69 -0.83 0.50
C THR A 15 -3.69 -0.56 -0.63
N ARG A 16 -4.99 -0.62 -0.31
CA ARG A 16 -6.05 -0.38 -1.29
C ARG A 16 -6.03 1.05 -1.83
N GLU A 17 -5.82 2.04 -0.97
CA GLU A 17 -5.73 3.45 -1.35
C GLU A 17 -4.54 3.71 -2.29
N ALA A 18 -3.37 3.12 -2.00
CA ALA A 18 -2.20 3.24 -2.87
C ALA A 18 -2.47 2.66 -4.28
N TRP A 19 -3.12 1.50 -4.36
CA TRP A 19 -3.53 0.90 -5.64
C TRP A 19 -4.58 1.73 -6.39
N GLN A 20 -5.54 2.32 -5.67
CA GLN A 20 -6.53 3.21 -6.29
C GLN A 20 -5.85 4.45 -6.88
N ARG A 21 -4.93 5.07 -6.14
CA ARG A 21 -4.17 6.23 -6.61
C ARG A 21 -3.37 5.91 -7.87
N TYR A 22 -2.62 4.81 -7.86
CA TYR A 22 -1.88 4.32 -9.03
C TYR A 22 -2.80 4.18 -10.26
N ALA A 23 -3.96 3.55 -10.10
CA ALA A 23 -4.90 3.37 -11.19
C ALA A 23 -5.52 4.69 -11.67
N GLU A 24 -5.79 5.63 -10.76
CA GLU A 24 -6.34 6.95 -11.10
C GLU A 24 -5.34 7.83 -11.84
N GLU A 25 -4.06 7.83 -11.46
CA GLU A 25 -3.01 8.62 -12.13
C GLU A 25 -2.75 8.15 -13.56
N LEU A 26 -2.94 6.86 -13.85
CA LEU A 26 -2.71 6.29 -15.17
C LEU A 26 -3.95 6.24 -16.07
N ARG A 27 -5.16 6.38 -15.49
CA ARG A 27 -6.45 6.17 -16.17
C ARG A 27 -6.63 6.99 -17.44
N ASP A 28 -6.19 8.25 -17.44
CA ASP A 28 -6.40 9.18 -18.55
C ASP A 28 -5.19 9.25 -19.50
N LEU A 29 -4.11 8.54 -19.16
CA LEU A 29 -2.85 8.58 -19.90
C LEU A 29 -2.79 7.48 -20.96
N SER A 30 -2.11 7.79 -22.06
CA SER A 30 -1.86 6.82 -23.13
C SER A 30 -0.53 7.10 -23.85
N GLY A 31 -0.01 6.09 -24.55
CA GLY A 31 1.22 6.20 -25.33
C GLY A 31 2.44 6.49 -24.46
N ALA A 32 3.33 7.37 -24.93
CA ALA A 32 4.57 7.70 -24.21
C ALA A 32 4.30 8.32 -22.83
N ALA A 33 3.26 9.17 -22.70
CA ALA A 33 2.89 9.78 -21.44
C ALA A 33 2.45 8.76 -20.39
N TYR A 34 1.78 7.68 -20.81
CA TYR A 34 1.46 6.57 -19.91
C TYR A 34 2.73 5.87 -19.42
N VAL A 35 3.68 5.56 -20.31
CA VAL A 35 4.89 4.82 -19.94
C VAL A 35 5.78 5.61 -18.99
N GLU A 36 5.92 6.92 -19.22
CA GLU A 36 6.69 7.78 -18.32
C GLU A 36 6.01 7.89 -16.95
N ALA A 37 4.71 8.17 -16.92
CA ALA A 37 3.96 8.27 -15.66
C ALA A 37 3.84 6.94 -14.91
N GLU A 38 3.76 5.81 -15.62
CA GLU A 38 3.69 4.47 -15.03
C GLU A 38 4.96 4.17 -14.23
N ASN A 39 6.14 4.57 -14.72
CA ASN A 39 7.39 4.33 -14.00
C ASN A 39 7.44 5.09 -12.66
N ASP A 40 7.11 6.38 -12.69
CA ASP A 40 7.04 7.21 -11.47
C ASP A 40 5.95 6.73 -10.51
N ALA A 41 4.75 6.44 -11.03
CA ALA A 41 3.64 5.94 -10.23
C ALA A 41 3.93 4.56 -9.62
N TRP A 42 4.68 3.71 -10.33
CA TRP A 42 5.07 2.39 -9.86
C TRP A 42 6.10 2.46 -8.73
N ASP A 43 7.11 3.33 -8.83
CA ASP A 43 8.07 3.54 -7.74
C ASP A 43 7.36 4.02 -6.46
N ARG A 44 6.46 4.99 -6.62
CA ARG A 44 5.65 5.51 -5.53
C ARG A 44 4.76 4.45 -4.89
N LEU A 45 4.07 3.65 -5.70
CA LEU A 45 3.24 2.55 -5.22
C LEU A 45 4.07 1.58 -4.39
N GLN A 46 5.26 1.19 -4.85
CA GLN A 46 6.11 0.27 -4.09
C GLN A 46 6.57 0.86 -2.76
N ALA A 47 6.89 2.16 -2.71
CA ALA A 47 7.22 2.84 -1.46
C ALA A 47 6.03 2.85 -0.47
N GLU A 48 4.82 3.15 -0.96
CA GLU A 48 3.61 3.18 -0.12
C GLU A 48 3.23 1.77 0.38
N LEU A 49 3.39 0.73 -0.45
CA LEU A 49 3.18 -0.66 -0.04
C LEU A 49 4.21 -1.13 0.99
N ALA A 50 5.46 -0.70 0.86
CA ALA A 50 6.51 -1.00 1.83
C ALA A 50 6.23 -0.35 3.19
N ASP A 51 5.78 0.91 3.20
CA ASP A 51 5.35 1.61 4.42
C ASP A 51 4.16 0.90 5.10
N ALA A 52 3.13 0.54 4.33
CA ALA A 52 1.97 -0.18 4.85
C ALA A 52 2.34 -1.55 5.44
N ALA A 53 3.32 -2.24 4.83
CA ALA A 53 3.83 -3.50 5.33
C ALA A 53 4.70 -3.34 6.59
N ALA A 54 5.53 -2.29 6.66
CA ALA A 54 6.35 -1.98 7.83
C ALA A 54 5.48 -1.64 9.05
N GLY A 55 4.45 -0.82 8.86
CA GLY A 55 3.48 -0.50 9.92
C GLY A 55 2.76 -1.74 10.46
N ARG A 56 2.54 -2.76 9.62
CA ARG A 56 2.00 -4.06 10.07
C ARG A 56 2.99 -4.83 10.95
N ASP A 57 4.27 -4.85 10.60
CA ASP A 57 5.31 -5.57 11.33
C ASP A 57 5.61 -4.95 12.71
N GLU A 58 5.72 -3.62 12.78
CA GLU A 58 5.96 -2.89 14.03
C GLU A 58 4.85 -3.15 15.07
N LEU A 59 3.60 -3.25 14.62
CA LEU A 59 2.45 -3.51 15.49
C LEU A 59 2.35 -4.98 15.92
N VAL A 60 2.77 -5.93 15.08
CA VAL A 60 2.88 -7.36 15.44
C VAL A 60 4.00 -7.57 16.47
N GLY A 61 5.14 -6.89 16.30
CA GLY A 61 6.26 -6.94 17.24
C GLY A 61 5.90 -6.38 18.62
N ALA A 62 5.11 -5.30 18.70
CA ALA A 62 4.65 -4.71 19.96
C ALA A 62 3.64 -5.61 20.71
N GLY A 63 2.77 -6.32 19.97
CA GLY A 63 1.81 -7.26 20.56
C GLY A 63 2.45 -8.52 21.14
N ALA A 64 3.63 -8.92 20.66
CA ALA A 64 4.36 -10.11 21.11
C ALA A 64 5.23 -9.88 22.37
N GLN A 65 5.59 -8.63 22.70
CA GLN A 65 6.50 -8.30 23.80
C GLN A 65 5.78 -7.99 25.14
N GLY A 66 4.45 -8.04 25.17
CA GLY A 66 3.63 -7.70 26.34
C GLY A 66 2.88 -8.86 27.03
N ALA A 67 3.18 -10.13 26.69
CA ALA A 67 2.50 -11.32 27.23
C ALA A 67 3.37 -12.10 28.23
#